data_AF-T0RS43-F1
#
_entry.id   AF-T0RS43-F1
#
_cell.length_a   1.000
_cell.length_b   1.000
_cell.length_c   1.000
_cell.angle_alpha   90.00
_cell.angle_beta   90.00
_cell.angle_gamma   90.00
#
_symmetry.space_group_name_H-M   'P 1'
#
loop_
_entity.id
_entity.type
_entity.pdbx_description
1 polymer ?
#
loop_
_entity_poly.entity_id
_entity_poly.type
_entity_poly.pdbx_seq_one_letter_code
_entity_poly.pdbx_strand_id
1 'polypeptide(L)'
;MGEVQSLKHLNDFAKRVSKIHEGGAEVLICSDGRVFSDLVGVEEDDVSLYREELKAIVALYHFENIRFFDLEDKYDSKLSFDQMRFHLEKQFSKTEESLRDEVKRDSEIRTLFNGIHRFLKEDFTNIIENKSKNQIHKMAKERAYKVVLRSNAWSALVERMFPHAFRLSIHPQSLSSLKFPVKLLPGEEKWGTPWHRVPVLVNNNFCLMRHHDALKAGAILKDSNGHAFFEIMSA
;
A
#
# COMPACT_ATOMS: atom_id res chain seq x y z
N MET A 1 -6.02 -13.92 -2.73
CA MET A 1 -4.77 -14.71 -2.57
C MET A 1 -3.50 -13.85 -2.49
N GLY A 2 -3.44 -12.66 -3.11
CA GLY A 2 -2.22 -11.85 -3.13
C GLY A 2 -1.80 -11.37 -1.74
N GLU A 3 -2.77 -10.90 -0.95
CA GLU A 3 -2.64 -10.52 0.45
C GLU A 3 -2.19 -11.71 1.31
N VAL A 4 -2.82 -12.86 1.14
CA VAL A 4 -2.47 -14.11 1.86
C VAL A 4 -0.99 -14.44 1.69
N GLN A 5 -0.50 -14.48 0.45
CA GLN A 5 0.90 -14.80 0.17
C GLN A 5 1.86 -13.70 0.66
N SER A 6 1.46 -12.44 0.59
CA SER A 6 2.25 -11.31 1.08
C SER A 6 2.38 -11.32 2.60
N LEU A 7 1.28 -11.56 3.32
CA LEU A 7 1.24 -11.70 4.78
C LEU A 7 2.07 -12.91 5.23
N LYS A 8 1.92 -14.05 4.54
CA LYS A 8 2.75 -15.24 4.76
C LYS A 8 4.24 -14.91 4.59
N HIS A 9 4.61 -14.20 3.53
CA HIS A 9 5.99 -13.82 3.27
C HIS A 9 6.60 -12.98 4.41
N LEU A 10 5.87 -11.97 4.89
CA LEU A 10 6.29 -11.12 6.01
C LEU A 10 6.38 -11.90 7.33
N ASN A 11 5.39 -12.77 7.60
CA ASN A 11 5.39 -13.63 8.77
C ASN A 11 6.58 -14.59 8.76
N ASP A 12 6.83 -15.25 7.63
CA ASP A 12 7.97 -16.16 7.47
C ASP A 12 9.31 -15.43 7.58
N PHE A 13 9.38 -14.17 7.12
CA PHE A 13 10.55 -13.32 7.35
C PHE A 13 10.81 -13.11 8.84
N ALA A 14 9.79 -12.70 9.61
CA ALA A 14 9.93 -12.52 11.05
C ALA A 14 10.31 -13.85 11.75
N LYS A 15 9.70 -14.97 11.37
CA LYS A 15 10.07 -16.31 11.87
C LYS A 15 11.52 -16.67 11.58
N ARG A 16 12.09 -16.27 10.43
CA ARG A 16 13.51 -16.48 10.12
C ARG A 16 14.41 -15.62 11.00
N VAL A 17 14.03 -14.37 11.29
CA VAL A 17 14.78 -13.50 12.22
C VAL A 17 14.79 -14.11 13.62
N SER A 18 13.66 -14.64 14.11
CA SER A 18 13.60 -15.30 15.42
C SER A 18 14.48 -16.54 15.56
N LYS A 19 14.93 -17.15 14.45
CA LYS A 19 15.88 -18.27 14.50
C LYS A 19 17.32 -17.82 14.75
N ILE A 20 17.64 -16.55 14.52
CA ILE A 20 19.00 -15.99 14.62
C ILE A 20 19.13 -14.91 15.68
N HIS A 21 18.03 -14.42 16.24
CA HIS A 21 18.00 -13.38 17.27
C HIS A 21 16.96 -13.73 18.34
N GLU A 22 17.40 -13.82 19.60
CA GLU A 22 16.58 -14.28 20.74
C GLU A 22 15.34 -13.40 20.98
N GLY A 23 15.45 -12.09 20.76
CA GLY A 23 14.31 -11.17 20.89
C GLY A 23 13.23 -11.34 19.81
N GLY A 24 13.44 -12.21 18.83
CA GLY A 24 12.49 -12.44 17.75
C GLY A 24 12.35 -11.27 16.78
N ALA A 25 11.25 -11.28 16.03
CA ALA A 25 10.80 -10.14 15.23
C ALA A 25 9.27 -10.14 15.10
N GLU A 26 8.72 -8.95 14.88
CA GLU A 26 7.31 -8.72 14.56
C GLU A 26 7.22 -7.70 13.41
N VAL A 27 6.24 -7.87 12.54
CA VAL A 27 5.95 -6.92 11.46
C VAL A 27 4.65 -6.18 11.79
N LEU A 28 4.78 -4.89 12.08
CA LEU A 28 3.66 -3.99 12.28
C LEU A 28 3.27 -3.33 10.94
N ILE A 29 2.14 -3.75 10.38
CA ILE A 29 1.58 -3.17 9.16
C ILE A 29 0.89 -1.86 9.52
N CYS A 30 1.54 -0.74 9.20
CA CYS A 30 1.00 0.59 9.38
C CYS A 30 0.10 0.95 8.18
N SER A 31 -1.17 0.54 8.25
CA SER A 31 -2.16 0.70 7.19
C SER A 31 -2.50 2.16 6.95
N ASP A 32 -2.44 2.57 5.69
CA ASP A 32 -2.72 3.92 5.23
C ASP A 32 -4.05 4.03 4.48
N GLY A 33 -4.88 2.98 4.50
CA GLY A 33 -6.20 2.99 3.86
C GLY A 33 -7.07 4.14 4.35
N ARG A 34 -7.20 4.29 5.67
CA ARG A 34 -7.96 5.40 6.28
C ARG A 34 -7.34 6.77 6.03
N VAL A 35 -6.02 6.78 5.88
CA VAL A 35 -5.27 8.00 5.57
C VAL A 35 -5.69 8.49 4.20
N PHE A 36 -5.92 7.64 3.20
CA PHE A 36 -6.11 8.08 1.81
C PHE A 36 -7.51 7.92 1.23
N SER A 37 -8.45 7.26 1.92
CA SER A 37 -9.77 6.88 1.40
C SER A 37 -10.48 7.97 0.58
N ASP A 38 -10.60 9.19 1.12
CA ASP A 38 -11.19 10.37 0.45
C ASP A 38 -10.44 10.81 -0.82
N LEU A 39 -9.12 10.64 -0.86
CA LEU A 39 -8.28 11.03 -1.99
C LEU A 39 -8.26 9.97 -3.09
N VAL A 40 -8.38 8.70 -2.74
CA VAL A 40 -8.38 7.59 -3.73
C VAL A 40 -9.80 7.19 -4.16
N GLY A 41 -10.84 7.67 -3.48
CA GLY A 41 -12.22 7.36 -3.81
C GLY A 41 -12.62 5.95 -3.36
N VAL A 42 -12.14 5.53 -2.19
CA VAL A 42 -12.53 4.28 -1.54
C VAL A 42 -13.42 4.65 -0.37
N GLU A 43 -14.58 4.00 -0.24
CA GLU A 43 -15.53 4.27 0.83
C GLU A 43 -14.96 3.85 2.19
N GLU A 44 -15.36 4.56 3.24
CA GLU A 44 -14.84 4.32 4.58
C GLU A 44 -15.20 2.93 5.13
N ASP A 45 -16.36 2.40 4.72
CA ASP A 45 -16.80 1.05 5.08
C ASP A 45 -15.96 -0.02 4.37
N ASP A 46 -15.57 0.21 3.12
CA ASP A 46 -14.69 -0.70 2.37
C ASP A 46 -13.29 -0.77 2.99
N VAL A 47 -12.75 0.35 3.48
CA VAL A 47 -11.48 0.37 4.22
C VAL A 47 -11.59 -0.47 5.50
N SER A 48 -12.70 -0.32 6.23
CA SER A 48 -12.96 -1.08 7.46
C SER A 48 -13.07 -2.57 7.15
N LEU A 49 -13.84 -2.93 6.13
CA LEU A 49 -14.01 -4.31 5.70
C LEU A 49 -12.68 -4.93 5.27
N TYR A 50 -11.90 -4.23 4.45
CA TYR A 50 -10.58 -4.70 4.02
C TYR A 50 -9.65 -4.94 5.22
N ARG A 51 -9.65 -4.05 6.22
CA ARG A 51 -8.89 -4.23 7.47
C ARG A 51 -9.30 -5.49 8.22
N GLU A 52 -10.61 -5.72 8.39
CA GLU A 52 -11.11 -6.89 9.10
C GLU A 52 -10.83 -8.19 8.36
N GLU A 53 -10.92 -8.20 7.02
CA GLU A 53 -10.55 -9.36 6.20
C GLU A 53 -9.04 -9.68 6.29
N LEU A 54 -8.17 -8.66 6.33
CA LEU A 54 -6.73 -8.89 6.57
C LEU A 54 -6.46 -9.55 7.93
N LYS A 55 -7.17 -9.12 8.98
CA LYS A 55 -7.09 -9.73 10.31
C LYS A 55 -7.63 -11.16 10.29
N ALA A 56 -8.73 -11.41 9.56
CA ALA A 56 -9.29 -12.74 9.39
C ALA A 56 -8.31 -13.69 8.69
N ILE A 57 -7.60 -13.23 7.65
CA ILE A 57 -6.52 -14.00 7.00
C ILE A 57 -5.41 -14.32 8.00
N VAL A 58 -4.94 -13.34 8.78
CA VAL A 58 -3.91 -13.55 9.80
C VAL A 58 -4.33 -14.60 10.83
N ALA A 59 -5.59 -14.57 11.27
CA ALA A 59 -6.15 -15.56 12.19
C ALA A 59 -6.27 -16.95 11.56
N LEU A 60 -6.84 -17.03 10.35
CA LEU A 60 -7.08 -18.29 9.62
C LEU A 60 -5.80 -19.07 9.35
N TYR A 61 -4.72 -18.37 8.99
CA TYR A 61 -3.43 -18.99 8.67
C TYR A 61 -2.42 -18.98 9.82
N HIS A 62 -2.83 -18.54 11.02
CA HIS A 62 -1.99 -18.47 12.21
C HIS A 62 -0.68 -17.70 11.99
N PHE A 63 -0.77 -16.50 11.41
CA PHE A 63 0.38 -15.61 11.23
C PHE A 63 0.69 -14.84 12.53
N GLU A 64 1.45 -15.48 13.41
CA GLU A 64 1.74 -15.02 14.78
C GLU A 64 2.55 -13.71 14.86
N ASN A 65 3.33 -13.40 13.83
CA ASN A 65 4.27 -12.26 13.81
C ASN A 65 3.73 -11.02 13.08
N ILE A 66 2.43 -10.97 12.78
CA ILE A 66 1.80 -9.83 12.10
C ILE A 66 0.92 -9.05 13.07
N ARG A 67 1.09 -7.73 13.05
CA ARG A 67 0.22 -6.76 13.74
C ARG A 67 -0.21 -5.66 12.78
N PHE A 68 -1.21 -4.90 13.19
CA PHE A 68 -1.74 -3.77 12.44
C PHE A 68 -1.73 -2.51 13.30
N PHE A 69 -1.47 -1.39 12.65
CA PHE A 69 -1.63 -0.05 13.20
C PHE A 69 -2.28 0.83 12.15
N ASP A 70 -3.41 1.42 12.49
CA ASP A 70 -4.24 2.23 11.61
C ASP A 70 -4.36 3.66 12.15
N LEU A 71 -4.92 4.56 11.35
CA LEU A 71 -5.10 5.95 11.75
C LEU A 71 -5.94 6.07 13.02
N GLU A 72 -7.04 5.32 13.10
CA GLU A 72 -7.94 5.29 14.25
C GLU A 72 -7.31 4.75 15.53
N ASP A 73 -6.18 4.02 15.46
CA ASP A 73 -5.49 3.54 16.67
C ASP A 73 -4.71 4.68 17.36
N LYS A 74 -4.45 5.79 16.66
CA LYS A 74 -3.74 6.96 17.20
C LYS A 74 -4.67 7.98 17.86
N TYR A 75 -5.89 8.11 17.35
CA TYR A 75 -6.80 9.20 17.66
C TYR A 75 -7.98 8.73 18.50
N ASP A 76 -8.64 9.67 19.20
CA ASP A 76 -9.84 9.35 19.97
C ASP A 76 -10.94 8.86 19.02
N SER A 77 -11.58 7.74 19.38
CA SER A 77 -12.65 7.11 18.59
C SER A 77 -13.90 7.98 18.43
N LYS A 78 -14.02 9.08 19.19
CA LYS A 78 -15.09 10.07 19.03
C LYS A 78 -14.88 11.01 17.84
N LEU A 79 -13.66 11.10 17.32
CA LEU A 79 -13.38 11.91 16.14
C LEU A 79 -13.88 11.22 14.89
N SER A 80 -14.40 12.00 13.93
CA SER A 80 -14.65 11.49 12.59
C SER A 80 -13.33 11.23 11.85
N PHE A 81 -13.36 10.38 10.82
CA PHE A 81 -12.17 10.12 10.00
C PHE A 81 -11.62 11.38 9.33
N ASP A 82 -12.48 12.31 8.92
CA ASP A 82 -12.06 13.62 8.42
C ASP A 82 -11.33 14.44 9.48
N GLN A 83 -11.79 14.43 10.73
CA GLN A 83 -11.12 15.10 11.83
C GLN A 83 -9.76 14.46 12.13
N MET A 84 -9.66 13.13 12.11
CA MET A 84 -8.39 12.42 12.27
C MET A 84 -7.38 12.79 11.17
N ARG A 85 -7.82 12.81 9.91
CA ARG A 85 -7.01 13.26 8.76
C ARG A 85 -6.58 14.72 8.91
N PHE A 86 -7.49 15.59 9.33
CA PHE A 86 -7.18 17.00 9.60
C PHE A 86 -6.11 17.15 10.68
N HIS A 87 -6.20 16.40 11.78
CA HIS A 87 -5.20 16.43 12.84
C HIS A 87 -3.83 15.90 12.38
N LEU A 88 -3.83 14.81 11.59
CA LEU A 88 -2.62 14.26 10.98
C LEU A 88 -1.92 15.31 10.11
N GLU A 89 -2.66 15.92 9.19
CA GLU A 89 -2.12 16.92 8.27
C GLU A 89 -1.63 18.16 9.02
N LYS A 90 -2.42 18.68 9.96
CA LYS A 90 -2.05 19.86 10.76
C LYS A 90 -0.76 19.65 11.55
N GLN A 91 -0.53 18.45 12.06
CA GLN A 91 0.62 18.18 12.93
C GLN A 91 1.88 17.80 12.15
N PHE A 92 1.75 17.11 11.02
CA PHE A 92 2.89 16.47 10.35
C PHE A 92 3.07 16.84 8.88
N SER A 93 2.11 17.54 8.26
CA SER A 93 2.23 17.97 6.87
C SER A 93 2.88 19.34 6.74
N LYS A 94 3.61 19.53 5.64
CA LYS A 94 3.98 20.85 5.13
C LYS A 94 2.85 21.48 4.33
N THR A 95 3.03 22.74 3.94
CA THR A 95 2.09 23.43 3.04
C THR A 95 2.18 22.88 1.62
N GLU A 96 1.06 22.95 0.90
CA GLU A 96 1.00 22.52 -0.50
C GLU A 96 1.90 23.38 -1.40
N GLU A 97 2.00 24.68 -1.14
CA GLU A 97 2.89 25.59 -1.86
C GLU A 97 4.36 25.14 -1.74
N SER A 98 4.80 24.81 -0.52
CA SER A 98 6.15 24.30 -0.28
C SER A 98 6.40 23.00 -1.06
N LEU A 99 5.44 22.07 -1.05
CA LEU A 99 5.54 20.84 -1.85
C LEU A 99 5.62 21.13 -3.35
N ARG A 100 4.81 22.06 -3.87
CA ARG A 100 4.84 22.43 -5.30
C ARG A 100 6.20 22.96 -5.71
N ASP A 101 6.86 23.72 -4.85
CA ASP A 101 8.19 24.24 -5.12
C ASP A 101 9.27 23.19 -4.99
N GLU A 102 9.14 22.24 -4.06
CA GLU A 102 10.04 21.08 -3.99
C GLU A 102 9.92 20.19 -5.23
N VAL A 103 8.69 19.90 -5.70
CA VAL A 103 8.49 19.11 -6.93
C VAL A 103 9.22 19.75 -8.13
N LYS A 104 9.36 21.07 -8.16
CA LYS A 104 10.13 21.79 -9.21
C LYS A 104 11.65 21.76 -9.02
N ARG A 105 12.15 21.54 -7.80
CA ARG A 105 13.57 21.67 -7.45
C ARG A 105 14.27 20.34 -7.16
N ASP A 106 13.54 19.39 -6.58
CA ASP A 106 14.04 18.09 -6.15
C ASP A 106 13.57 17.00 -7.11
N SER A 107 14.52 16.26 -7.69
CA SER A 107 14.25 15.19 -8.65
C SER A 107 13.62 13.95 -8.03
N GLU A 108 13.93 13.63 -6.77
CA GLU A 108 13.37 12.47 -6.06
C GLU A 108 11.91 12.73 -5.72
N ILE A 109 11.61 13.90 -5.15
CA ILE A 109 10.24 14.33 -4.83
C ILE A 109 9.39 14.42 -6.11
N ARG A 110 9.96 14.90 -7.22
CA ARG A 110 9.28 14.92 -8.52
C ARG A 110 8.98 13.52 -9.04
N THR A 111 9.91 12.59 -8.86
CA THR A 111 9.72 11.19 -9.28
C THR A 111 8.59 10.54 -8.50
N LEU A 112 8.56 10.73 -7.17
CA LEU A 112 7.48 10.27 -6.31
C LEU A 112 6.13 10.87 -6.74
N PHE A 113 6.06 12.19 -6.91
CA PHE A 113 4.85 12.89 -7.34
C PHE A 113 4.34 12.37 -8.69
N ASN A 114 5.21 12.22 -9.69
CA ASN A 114 4.85 11.72 -11.01
C ASN A 114 4.35 10.28 -10.98
N GLY A 115 4.93 9.44 -10.10
CA GLY A 115 4.46 8.09 -9.85
C GLY A 115 3.02 8.10 -9.33
N ILE A 116 2.76 8.83 -8.24
CA ILE A 116 1.43 8.95 -7.64
C ILE A 116 0.41 9.55 -8.63
N HIS A 117 0.80 10.60 -9.37
CA HIS A 117 -0.07 11.20 -10.38
C HIS A 117 -0.47 10.20 -11.47
N ARG A 118 0.47 9.36 -11.93
CA ARG A 118 0.19 8.30 -12.89
C ARG A 118 -0.80 7.28 -12.32
N PHE A 119 -0.59 6.82 -11.10
CA PHE A 119 -1.48 5.86 -10.44
C PHE A 119 -2.90 6.41 -10.28
N LEU A 120 -3.06 7.61 -9.70
CA LEU A 120 -4.37 8.23 -9.52
C LEU A 120 -5.09 8.47 -10.86
N LYS A 121 -4.34 8.79 -11.92
CA LYS A 121 -4.91 8.94 -13.25
C LYS A 121 -5.45 7.61 -13.79
N GLU A 122 -4.72 6.51 -13.61
CA GLU A 122 -5.17 5.17 -14.00
C GLU A 122 -6.45 4.78 -13.24
N ASP A 123 -6.48 4.96 -11.92
CA ASP A 123 -7.65 4.64 -11.08
C ASP A 123 -8.87 5.51 -11.44
N PHE A 124 -8.70 6.83 -11.53
CA PHE A 124 -9.83 7.72 -11.84
C PHE A 124 -10.39 7.54 -13.24
N THR A 125 -9.60 7.01 -14.18
CA THR A 125 -10.11 6.68 -15.52
C THR A 125 -11.11 5.54 -15.47
N ASN A 126 -10.98 4.64 -14.49
CA ASN A 126 -11.88 3.49 -14.33
C ASN A 126 -13.05 3.77 -13.38
N ILE A 127 -12.88 4.70 -12.43
CA ILE A 127 -13.87 4.99 -11.38
C ILE A 127 -14.80 6.16 -11.76
N ILE A 128 -14.25 7.21 -12.38
CA ILE A 128 -14.99 8.46 -12.61
C ILE A 128 -15.62 8.44 -13.99
N GLU A 129 -16.92 8.17 -14.04
CA GLU A 129 -17.72 8.29 -15.26
C GLU A 129 -17.92 9.77 -15.66
N ASN A 130 -18.27 9.98 -16.94
CA ASN A 130 -18.71 11.27 -17.46
C ASN A 130 -17.71 12.45 -17.34
N LYS A 131 -16.40 12.17 -17.31
CA LYS A 131 -15.35 13.20 -17.40
C LYS A 131 -14.41 12.97 -18.58
N SER A 132 -13.98 14.07 -19.19
CA SER A 132 -12.94 14.02 -20.24
C SER A 132 -11.58 13.62 -19.65
N LYS A 133 -10.71 13.05 -20.51
CA LYS A 133 -9.32 12.72 -20.15
C LYS A 133 -8.56 13.92 -19.56
N ASN A 134 -8.83 15.13 -20.05
CA ASN A 134 -8.19 16.35 -19.53
C ASN A 134 -8.68 16.73 -18.13
N GLN A 135 -9.97 16.55 -17.85
CA GLN A 135 -10.52 16.78 -16.51
C GLN A 135 -9.96 15.76 -15.51
N ILE A 136 -9.91 14.48 -15.88
CA ILE A 136 -9.30 13.43 -15.05
C ILE A 136 -7.82 13.74 -14.79
N HIS A 137 -7.07 14.14 -15.82
CA HIS A 137 -5.66 14.51 -15.66
C HIS A 137 -5.49 15.65 -14.64
N LYS A 138 -6.28 16.73 -14.75
CA LYS A 138 -6.21 17.87 -13.85
C LYS A 138 -6.58 17.46 -12.41
N MET A 139 -7.65 16.70 -12.24
CA MET A 139 -8.08 16.21 -10.92
C MET A 139 -7.03 15.29 -10.27
N ALA A 140 -6.48 14.35 -11.03
CA ALA A 140 -5.41 13.46 -10.57
C ALA A 140 -4.16 14.24 -10.14
N LYS A 141 -3.82 15.32 -10.85
CA LYS A 141 -2.67 16.16 -10.50
C LYS A 141 -2.88 16.88 -9.16
N GLU A 142 -4.05 17.48 -8.96
CA GLU A 142 -4.36 18.18 -7.70
C GLU A 142 -4.44 17.19 -6.52
N ARG A 143 -5.04 16.01 -6.73
CA ARG A 143 -5.07 14.97 -5.70
C ARG A 143 -3.70 14.38 -5.40
N ALA A 144 -2.81 14.27 -6.39
CA ALA A 144 -1.45 13.77 -6.18
C ALA A 144 -0.65 14.60 -5.18
N TYR A 145 -0.82 15.93 -5.17
CA TYR A 145 -0.18 16.77 -4.15
C TYR A 145 -0.65 16.42 -2.75
N LYS A 146 -1.97 16.27 -2.57
CA LYS A 146 -2.56 15.88 -1.27
C LYS A 146 -2.11 14.50 -0.81
N VAL A 147 -2.03 13.53 -1.73
CA VAL A 147 -1.52 12.18 -1.41
C VAL A 147 -0.05 12.25 -0.96
N VAL A 148 0.80 13.01 -1.64
CA VAL A 148 2.21 13.17 -1.22
C VAL A 148 2.31 13.83 0.15
N LEU A 149 1.56 14.92 0.39
CA LEU A 149 1.53 15.60 1.68
C LEU A 149 1.13 14.64 2.80
N ARG A 150 0.04 13.90 2.60
CA ARG A 150 -0.51 13.00 3.61
C ARG A 150 0.33 11.74 3.79
N SER A 151 1.01 11.25 2.75
CA SER A 151 2.01 10.18 2.84
C SER A 151 3.23 10.58 3.67
N ASN A 152 3.69 11.82 3.52
CA ASN A 152 4.76 12.36 4.35
C ASN A 152 4.30 12.53 5.81
N ALA A 153 3.08 13.04 6.02
CA ALA A 153 2.49 13.19 7.35
C ALA A 153 2.33 11.84 8.06
N TRP A 154 1.82 10.82 7.35
CA TRP A 154 1.72 9.45 7.87
C TRP A 154 3.09 8.86 8.19
N SER A 155 4.07 9.06 7.31
CA SER A 155 5.44 8.61 7.55
C SER A 155 6.02 9.20 8.84
N ALA A 156 5.85 10.51 9.05
CA ALA A 156 6.34 11.21 10.23
C ALA A 156 5.61 10.79 11.52
N LEU A 157 4.29 10.54 11.44
CA LEU A 157 3.53 10.00 12.56
C LEU A 157 4.04 8.61 12.96
N VAL A 158 4.20 7.71 11.98
CA VAL A 158 4.66 6.34 12.23
C VAL A 158 6.07 6.33 12.81
N GLU A 159 6.97 7.16 12.30
CA GLU A 159 8.33 7.31 12.84
C GLU A 159 8.31 7.82 14.29
N ARG A 160 7.42 8.77 14.61
CA ARG A 160 7.25 9.25 15.99
C ARG A 160 6.65 8.22 16.93
N MET A 161 5.72 7.40 16.45
CA MET A 161 5.05 6.36 17.25
C MET A 161 5.97 5.16 17.50
N PHE A 162 6.83 4.83 16.53
CA PHE A 162 7.69 3.66 16.56
C PHE A 162 9.15 4.02 16.20
N PRO A 163 9.82 4.86 17.02
CA PRO A 163 11.13 5.43 16.69
C PRO A 163 12.26 4.40 16.63
N HIS A 164 12.06 3.22 17.20
CA HIS A 164 13.04 2.13 17.21
C HIS A 164 12.71 1.01 16.21
N ALA A 165 11.63 1.16 15.44
CA ALA A 165 11.25 0.16 14.45
C ALA A 165 12.11 0.27 13.19
N PHE A 166 12.53 -0.88 12.66
CA PHE A 166 13.15 -0.93 11.34
C PHE A 166 12.11 -0.60 10.27
N ARG A 167 12.32 0.48 9.52
CA ARG A 167 11.28 1.03 8.64
C ARG A 167 11.27 0.35 7.28
N LEU A 168 10.38 -0.63 7.10
CA LEU A 168 10.12 -1.22 5.77
C LEU A 168 9.26 -0.30 4.88
N SER A 169 9.43 -0.41 3.57
CA SER A 169 8.64 0.30 2.56
C SER A 169 8.37 -0.59 1.35
N ILE A 170 7.14 -0.57 0.86
CA ILE A 170 6.74 -1.27 -0.38
C ILE A 170 7.14 -0.52 -1.66
N HIS A 171 7.71 0.68 -1.52
CA HIS A 171 8.19 1.49 -2.64
C HIS A 171 9.71 1.47 -2.69
N PRO A 172 10.31 1.58 -3.89
CA PRO A 172 11.75 1.76 -4.02
C PRO A 172 12.23 2.99 -3.24
N GLN A 173 13.42 2.88 -2.68
CA GLN A 173 14.05 3.90 -1.84
C GLN A 173 15.46 4.18 -2.36
N SER A 174 15.94 5.41 -2.18
CA SER A 174 17.35 5.75 -2.41
C SER A 174 18.23 5.09 -1.34
N LEU A 175 19.54 4.96 -1.62
CA LEU A 175 20.49 4.35 -0.68
C LEU A 175 20.65 5.16 0.62
N SER A 176 20.33 6.45 0.60
CA SER A 176 20.35 7.34 1.76
C SER A 176 19.06 7.33 2.57
N SER A 177 18.02 6.62 2.12
CA SER A 177 16.73 6.56 2.82
C SER A 177 16.82 5.72 4.08
N LEU A 178 16.17 6.17 5.15
CA LEU A 178 15.94 5.36 6.36
C LEU A 178 14.93 4.22 6.12
N LYS A 179 14.18 4.28 5.01
CA LYS A 179 13.21 3.26 4.63
C LYS A 179 13.92 2.16 3.84
N PHE A 180 13.77 0.93 4.28
CA PHE A 180 14.28 -0.24 3.57
C PHE A 180 13.21 -0.80 2.64
N PRO A 181 13.48 -0.90 1.32
CA PRO A 181 12.48 -1.36 0.38
C PRO A 181 12.29 -2.89 0.48
N VAL A 182 11.04 -3.34 0.61
CA VAL A 182 10.66 -4.76 0.67
C VAL A 182 9.72 -5.10 -0.48
N LYS A 183 10.07 -6.16 -1.22
CA LYS A 183 9.21 -6.73 -2.26
C LYS A 183 8.36 -7.83 -1.62
N LEU A 184 7.03 -7.65 -1.61
CA LEU A 184 6.11 -8.59 -0.96
C LEU A 184 6.01 -9.92 -1.73
N LEU A 185 5.92 -9.84 -3.06
CA LEU A 185 5.88 -10.99 -3.97
C LEU A 185 6.66 -10.70 -5.26
N PRO A 186 7.19 -11.73 -5.94
CA PRO A 186 7.74 -11.62 -7.29
C PRO A 186 6.74 -10.99 -8.28
N GLY A 187 7.22 -10.41 -9.37
CA GLY A 187 6.39 -9.78 -10.41
C GLY A 187 7.24 -9.19 -11.54
N GLU A 188 6.65 -9.05 -12.72
CA GLU A 188 7.32 -8.62 -13.97
C GLU A 188 7.86 -7.18 -13.89
N GLU A 189 7.10 -6.28 -13.27
CA GLU A 189 7.58 -4.94 -12.96
C GLU A 189 8.50 -4.99 -11.72
N LYS A 190 9.45 -4.05 -11.65
CA LYS A 190 10.38 -3.94 -10.50
C LYS A 190 9.62 -3.89 -9.16
N TRP A 191 8.39 -3.35 -9.15
CA TRP A 191 7.55 -3.15 -7.98
C TRP A 191 6.07 -3.38 -8.29
N GLY A 192 5.35 -4.02 -7.38
CA GLY A 192 3.92 -4.25 -7.44
C GLY A 192 3.38 -4.68 -6.08
N THR A 193 2.17 -4.24 -5.74
CA THR A 193 1.50 -4.55 -4.47
C THR A 193 0.26 -5.40 -4.72
N PRO A 194 -0.13 -6.25 -3.75
CA PRO A 194 -1.25 -7.19 -3.94
C PRO A 194 -2.59 -6.48 -4.17
N TRP A 195 -2.80 -5.28 -3.62
CA TRP A 195 -4.04 -4.50 -3.83
C TRP A 195 -4.11 -3.78 -5.20
N HIS A 196 -3.06 -3.82 -6.01
CA HIS A 196 -3.05 -3.23 -7.37
C HIS A 196 -2.79 -4.27 -8.47
N ARG A 197 -2.70 -5.56 -8.10
CA ARG A 197 -2.26 -6.64 -8.99
C ARG A 197 -3.02 -7.91 -8.66
N VAL A 198 -3.05 -8.84 -9.60
CA VAL A 198 -3.62 -10.17 -9.35
C VAL A 198 -2.52 -11.17 -9.02
N PRO A 199 -2.74 -12.07 -8.05
CA PRO A 199 -1.84 -13.19 -7.77
C PRO A 199 -1.95 -14.22 -8.89
N VAL A 200 -0.81 -14.61 -9.44
CA VAL A 200 -0.70 -15.61 -10.50
C VAL A 200 0.25 -16.72 -10.07
N LEU A 201 -0.21 -17.97 -10.13
CA LEU A 201 0.59 -19.16 -9.88
C LEU A 201 1.27 -19.57 -11.18
N VAL A 202 2.61 -19.56 -11.18
CA VAL A 202 3.46 -19.96 -12.31
C VAL A 202 4.54 -20.89 -11.79
N ASN A 203 4.65 -22.11 -12.33
CA ASN A 203 5.62 -23.12 -11.87
C ASN A 203 5.60 -23.31 -10.33
N ASN A 204 4.40 -23.45 -9.75
CA ASN A 204 4.17 -23.56 -8.30
C ASN A 204 4.63 -22.36 -7.45
N ASN A 205 4.94 -21.21 -8.05
CA ASN A 205 5.32 -20.00 -7.36
C ASN A 205 4.35 -18.86 -7.66
N PHE A 206 3.91 -18.15 -6.61
CA PHE A 206 3.06 -16.98 -6.79
C PHE A 206 3.88 -15.75 -7.20
N CYS A 207 3.38 -15.03 -8.19
CA CYS A 207 3.83 -13.69 -8.56
C CYS A 207 2.63 -12.73 -8.69
N LEU A 208 2.91 -11.44 -8.83
CA LEU A 208 1.93 -10.40 -9.08
C LEU A 208 2.00 -9.93 -10.53
N MET A 209 0.85 -9.92 -11.20
CA MET A 209 0.71 -9.44 -12.58
C MET A 209 -0.43 -8.40 -12.68
N ARG A 210 -0.43 -7.59 -13.74
CA ARG A 210 -1.64 -6.82 -14.08
C ARG A 210 -2.71 -7.79 -14.56
N HIS A 211 -3.97 -7.55 -14.19
CA HIS A 211 -5.08 -8.43 -14.57
C HIS A 211 -5.14 -8.71 -16.08
N HIS A 212 -4.99 -7.67 -16.91
CA HIS A 212 -5.03 -7.83 -18.36
C HIS A 212 -3.85 -8.62 -18.93
N ASP A 213 -2.67 -8.56 -18.29
CA ASP A 213 -1.49 -9.31 -18.73
C ASP A 213 -1.62 -10.79 -18.34
N ALA A 214 -2.17 -11.09 -17.17
CA ALA A 214 -2.53 -12.45 -16.78
C ALA A 214 -3.51 -13.09 -17.78
N LEU A 215 -4.54 -12.35 -18.20
CA LEU A 215 -5.50 -12.84 -19.21
C LEU A 215 -4.84 -13.07 -20.58
N LYS A 216 -3.96 -12.17 -21.03
CA LYS A 216 -3.21 -12.35 -22.29
C LYS A 216 -2.28 -13.56 -22.25
N ALA A 217 -1.74 -13.89 -21.08
CA ALA A 217 -0.90 -15.06 -20.87
C ALA A 217 -1.70 -16.37 -20.76
N GLY A 218 -3.02 -16.35 -20.96
CA GLY A 218 -3.87 -17.53 -20.90
C GLY A 218 -4.13 -18.04 -19.48
N ALA A 219 -3.97 -17.18 -18.46
CA ALA A 219 -4.17 -17.59 -17.08
C ALA A 219 -5.64 -17.91 -16.78
N ILE A 220 -5.87 -18.98 -16.02
CA ILE A 220 -7.20 -19.47 -15.65
C ILE A 220 -7.50 -19.09 -14.21
N LEU A 221 -8.71 -18.57 -13.94
CA LEU A 221 -9.16 -18.26 -12.59
C LEU A 221 -9.33 -19.54 -11.75
N LYS A 222 -8.76 -19.53 -10.56
CA LYS A 222 -8.81 -20.60 -9.55
C LYS A 222 -9.19 -20.00 -8.20
N ASP A 223 -9.63 -20.86 -7.30
CA ASP A 223 -9.91 -20.52 -5.91
C ASP A 223 -9.22 -21.53 -5.00
N SER A 224 -8.72 -21.04 -3.86
CA SER A 224 -8.28 -21.89 -2.77
C SER A 224 -8.69 -21.24 -1.45
N ASN A 225 -9.50 -21.94 -0.67
CA ASN A 225 -10.06 -21.48 0.61
C ASN A 225 -10.78 -20.13 0.50
N GLY A 226 -11.54 -19.88 -0.58
CA GLY A 226 -12.23 -18.61 -0.79
C GLY A 226 -11.31 -17.47 -1.22
N HIS A 227 -10.07 -17.78 -1.58
CA HIS A 227 -9.12 -16.81 -2.09
C HIS A 227 -8.82 -17.06 -3.58
N ALA A 228 -9.39 -16.20 -4.42
CA ALA A 228 -9.17 -16.23 -5.85
C ALA A 228 -7.70 -15.94 -6.26
N PHE A 229 -7.23 -16.64 -7.28
CA PHE A 229 -5.95 -16.43 -7.97
C PHE A 229 -6.01 -16.91 -9.42
N PHE A 230 -5.05 -16.51 -10.24
CA PHE A 230 -4.91 -17.01 -11.60
C PHE A 230 -3.81 -18.08 -11.67
N GLU A 231 -3.94 -19.06 -12.55
CA GLU A 231 -2.92 -20.08 -12.79
C GLU A 231 -2.56 -20.12 -14.26
N ILE A 232 -1.26 -20.09 -14.56
CA ILE A 232 -0.74 -20.31 -15.91
C ILE A 232 -0.17 -21.72 -15.94
N MET A 233 -0.78 -22.60 -16.74
CA MET A 233 -0.25 -23.94 -16.98
C MET A 233 1.02 -23.83 -17.80
N SER A 234 2.13 -24.33 -17.26
CA SER A 234 3.35 -24.56 -18.03
C SER A 234 3.06 -25.62 -19.08
N ALA A 235 3.34 -25.31 -20.35
CA ALA A 235 3.24 -26.25 -21.46
C ALA A 235 4.22 -27.42 -21.31
#